data_AF-A0A3B8W993-F1
#
_entry.id   AF-A0A3B8W993-F1
#
_cell.length_a   1.000
_cell.length_b   1.000
_cell.length_c   1.000
_cell.angle_alpha   90.00
_cell.angle_beta   90.00
_cell.angle_gamma   90.00
#
_symmetry.space_group_name_H-M   'P 1'
#
loop_
_entity.id
_entity.type
_entity.pdbx_description
1 polymer ?
#
loop_
_entity_poly.entity_id
_entity_poly.type
_entity_poly.pdbx_seq_one_letter_code
_entity_poly.pdbx_strand_id
1 'polypeptide(L)'
;MTREEAVDVYSKKIRATGREYWLDEQESGGEYAHFYFLLNRDGKPIVADTLLYTLRLHHESEVLEIAEARVAEKFPGYDPEKSEPDLDAQVAEALAEVMVELQEEEEVKVQEFIEEDVEHEWGLGIDAALNVPVISPTQIQRFIDRYRAADTRTDPDLYSFQIKSDFSGE
;
A
#
# COMPACT_ATOMS: atom_id res chain seq x y z
N MET A 1 7.30 -20.66 -13.02
CA MET A 1 8.58 -19.93 -13.10
C MET A 1 9.37 -20.27 -11.86
N THR A 2 10.69 -20.33 -11.89
CA THR A 2 11.56 -20.48 -10.71
C THR A 2 12.11 -19.13 -10.28
N ARG A 3 12.68 -19.01 -9.06
CA ARG A 3 13.36 -17.79 -8.61
C ARG A 3 14.52 -17.38 -9.54
N GLU A 4 15.26 -18.35 -10.09
CA GLU A 4 16.34 -18.09 -11.05
C GLU A 4 15.81 -17.58 -12.40
N GLU A 5 14.72 -18.16 -12.90
CA GLU A 5 14.02 -17.68 -14.09
C GLU A 5 13.46 -16.27 -13.89
N ALA A 6 12.91 -15.98 -12.69
CA ALA A 6 12.41 -14.67 -12.34
C ALA A 6 13.53 -13.61 -12.40
N VAL A 7 14.71 -13.90 -11.86
CA VAL A 7 15.86 -12.99 -11.96
C VAL A 7 16.23 -12.68 -13.41
N ASP A 8 16.25 -13.67 -14.31
CA ASP A 8 16.55 -13.43 -15.73
C ASP A 8 15.46 -12.56 -16.39
N VAL A 9 14.18 -12.85 -16.12
CA VAL A 9 13.05 -12.08 -16.63
C VAL A 9 13.10 -10.63 -16.16
N TYR A 10 13.21 -10.40 -14.86
CA TYR A 10 13.19 -9.04 -14.29
C TYR A 10 14.48 -8.29 -14.60
N SER A 11 15.64 -8.95 -14.68
CA SER A 11 16.89 -8.33 -15.16
C SER A 11 16.74 -7.77 -16.58
N LYS A 12 16.11 -8.53 -17.49
CA LYS A 12 15.84 -8.07 -18.86
C LYS A 12 14.86 -6.89 -18.89
N LYS A 13 13.77 -7.00 -18.14
CA LYS A 13 12.77 -5.92 -18.01
C LYS A 13 13.41 -4.63 -17.48
N ILE A 14 14.15 -4.71 -16.37
CA ILE A 14 14.83 -3.56 -15.74
C ILE A 14 15.80 -2.91 -16.71
N ARG A 15 16.66 -3.68 -17.39
CA ARG A 15 17.62 -3.16 -18.37
C ARG A 15 16.96 -2.38 -19.51
N ALA A 16 15.77 -2.81 -19.94
CA ALA A 16 15.03 -2.13 -21.00
C ALA A 16 14.51 -0.74 -20.60
N THR A 17 14.37 -0.48 -19.29
CA THR A 17 13.87 0.82 -18.79
C THR A 17 14.95 1.90 -18.71
N GLY A 18 16.23 1.52 -18.63
CA GLY A 18 17.32 2.44 -18.27
C GLY A 18 17.30 2.92 -16.81
N ARG A 19 16.44 2.35 -15.96
CA ARG A 19 16.35 2.58 -14.52
C ARG A 19 16.86 1.36 -13.75
N GLU A 20 16.91 1.47 -12.43
CA GLU A 20 17.33 0.38 -11.54
C GLU A 20 16.20 -0.58 -11.13
N TYR A 21 14.99 -0.31 -11.60
CA TYR A 21 13.78 -1.05 -11.32
C TYR A 21 12.90 -1.14 -12.57
N TRP A 22 11.97 -2.10 -12.54
CA TRP A 22 10.87 -2.19 -13.49
C TRP A 22 9.57 -1.87 -12.75
N LEU A 23 8.83 -0.88 -13.22
CA LEU A 23 7.55 -0.46 -12.66
C LEU A 23 6.44 -1.24 -13.35
N ASP A 24 5.52 -1.82 -12.58
CA ASP A 24 4.26 -2.28 -13.13
C ASP A 24 3.30 -1.09 -13.25
N GLU A 25 3.21 -0.51 -14.45
CA GLU A 25 2.38 0.67 -14.68
C GLU A 25 0.87 0.40 -14.57
N GLN A 26 0.43 -0.87 -14.60
CA GLN A 26 -0.97 -1.23 -14.40
C GLN A 26 -1.32 -1.29 -12.90
N GLU A 27 -0.36 -1.74 -12.10
CA GLU A 27 -0.46 -1.85 -10.64
C GLU A 27 0.28 -0.70 -9.93
N SER A 28 0.24 0.51 -10.52
CA SER A 28 0.84 1.71 -9.93
C SER A 28 -0.03 2.94 -10.15
N GLY A 29 -0.06 3.81 -9.16
CA GLY A 29 -0.79 5.08 -9.18
C GLY A 29 -0.02 6.21 -8.51
N GLY A 30 -0.71 7.31 -8.19
CA GLY A 30 -0.09 8.40 -7.44
C GLY A 30 0.26 8.01 -6.00
N GLU A 31 -0.59 7.18 -5.38
CA GLU A 31 -0.48 6.86 -3.95
C GLU A 31 0.19 5.53 -3.66
N TYR A 32 0.44 4.72 -4.69
CA TYR A 32 1.14 3.45 -4.57
C TYR A 32 1.91 3.13 -5.83
N ALA A 33 2.96 2.33 -5.72
CA ALA A 33 3.70 1.80 -6.85
C ALA A 33 4.09 0.35 -6.60
N HIS A 34 3.74 -0.52 -7.54
CA HIS A 34 4.24 -1.88 -7.60
C HIS A 34 5.45 -1.94 -8.53
N PHE A 35 6.62 -2.25 -7.98
CA PHE A 35 7.86 -2.30 -8.75
C PHE A 35 8.79 -3.42 -8.31
N TYR A 36 9.71 -3.74 -9.20
CA TYR A 36 10.63 -4.84 -9.06
C TYR A 36 12.05 -4.35 -9.24
N PHE A 37 12.94 -4.72 -8.34
CA PHE A 37 14.37 -4.42 -8.47
C PHE A 37 15.22 -5.61 -8.04
N LEU A 38 16.48 -5.62 -8.50
CA LEU A 38 17.41 -6.67 -8.12
C LEU A 38 18.18 -6.29 -6.86
N LEU A 39 18.27 -7.26 -5.95
CA LEU A 39 19.09 -7.24 -4.75
C LEU A 39 20.15 -8.34 -4.81
N ASN A 40 21.23 -8.16 -4.06
CA ASN A 40 22.20 -9.22 -3.81
C ASN A 40 22.04 -9.70 -2.37
N ARG A 41 21.62 -10.95 -2.19
CA ARG A 41 21.49 -11.61 -0.88
C ARG A 41 22.39 -12.85 -0.89
N ASP A 42 23.34 -12.89 0.05
CA ASP A 42 24.32 -13.98 0.17
C ASP A 42 25.12 -14.28 -1.12
N GLY A 43 25.46 -13.23 -1.88
CA GLY A 43 26.21 -13.34 -3.12
C GLY A 43 25.38 -13.78 -4.33
N LYS A 44 24.06 -13.92 -4.18
CA LYS A 44 23.15 -14.30 -5.25
C LYS A 44 22.16 -13.17 -5.56
N PRO A 45 21.90 -12.89 -6.86
CA PRO A 45 20.84 -11.97 -7.22
C PRO A 45 19.48 -12.57 -6.85
N ILE A 46 18.62 -11.76 -6.27
CA ILE A 46 17.20 -12.07 -6.02
C ILE A 46 16.35 -10.92 -6.55
N VAL A 47 15.08 -11.23 -6.84
CA VAL A 47 14.07 -10.22 -7.14
C VAL A 47 13.48 -9.71 -5.84
N ALA A 48 13.49 -8.40 -5.65
CA ALA A 48 12.63 -7.72 -4.70
C ALA A 48 11.34 -7.33 -5.45
N ASP A 49 10.23 -7.89 -5.01
CA ASP A 49 8.88 -7.58 -5.44
C ASP A 49 8.31 -6.61 -4.40
N THR A 50 8.01 -5.38 -4.80
CA THR A 50 7.82 -4.28 -3.83
C THR A 50 6.56 -3.50 -4.11
N LEU A 51 5.71 -3.43 -3.10
CA LEU A 51 4.57 -2.54 -3.04
C LEU A 51 4.89 -1.38 -2.08
N LEU A 52 5.00 -0.17 -2.64
CA LEU A 52 5.30 1.04 -1.89
C LEU A 52 4.11 1.98 -1.97
N TYR A 53 3.59 2.42 -0.83
CA TYR A 53 2.40 3.28 -0.76
C TYR A 53 2.59 4.45 0.19
N THR A 54 1.77 5.47 0.02
CA THR A 54 1.71 6.59 0.95
C THR A 54 1.14 6.09 2.28
N LEU A 55 1.62 6.69 3.37
CA LEU A 55 1.10 6.40 4.71
C LEU A 55 -0.38 6.82 4.84
N ARG A 56 -0.82 7.80 4.04
CA ARG A 56 -2.23 8.17 3.90
C ARG A 56 -3.06 7.02 3.33
N LEU A 57 -2.64 6.40 2.24
CA LEU A 57 -3.37 5.28 1.65
C LEU A 57 -3.48 4.11 2.63
N HIS A 58 -2.39 3.82 3.36
CA HIS A 58 -2.43 2.81 4.42
C HIS A 58 -3.45 3.17 5.52
N HIS A 59 -3.46 4.41 6.00
CA HIS A 59 -4.45 4.88 6.97
C HIS A 59 -5.89 4.74 6.46
N GLU A 60 -6.14 5.08 5.19
CA GLU A 60 -7.47 4.94 4.59
C GLU A 60 -7.93 3.47 4.55
N SER A 61 -7.02 2.53 4.27
CA SER A 61 -7.29 1.10 4.36
C SER A 61 -7.62 0.65 5.79
N GLU A 62 -6.86 1.09 6.80
CA GLU A 62 -7.11 0.74 8.20
C GLU A 62 -8.46 1.30 8.70
N VAL A 63 -8.78 2.55 8.31
CA VAL A 63 -10.08 3.17 8.61
C VAL A 63 -11.21 2.37 7.97
N LEU A 64 -11.06 1.95 6.71
CA LEU A 64 -12.06 1.17 6.01
C LEU A 64 -12.29 -0.19 6.69
N GLU A 65 -11.22 -0.92 7.03
CA GLU A 65 -11.32 -2.24 7.68
C GLU A 65 -12.06 -2.14 9.03
N ILE A 66 -11.71 -1.15 9.86
CA ILE A 66 -12.37 -0.94 11.15
C ILE A 66 -13.83 -0.51 10.95
N ALA A 67 -14.11 0.32 9.95
CA ALA A 67 -15.47 0.75 9.63
C ALA A 67 -16.34 -0.42 9.16
N GLU A 68 -15.83 -1.27 8.26
CA GLU A 68 -16.50 -2.48 7.80
C GLU A 68 -16.82 -3.41 8.97
N ALA A 69 -15.87 -3.61 9.90
CA ALA A 69 -16.10 -4.41 11.10
C ALA A 69 -17.24 -3.83 11.97
N ARG A 70 -17.23 -2.52 12.25
CA ARG A 70 -18.28 -1.83 13.03
C ARG A 70 -19.65 -1.89 12.34
N VAL A 71 -19.69 -1.75 11.01
CA VAL A 71 -20.92 -1.82 10.23
C VAL A 71 -21.46 -3.24 10.19
N ALA A 72 -20.60 -4.26 10.05
CA ALA A 72 -21.01 -5.66 10.08
C ALA A 72 -21.72 -6.04 11.39
N GLU A 73 -21.34 -5.43 12.52
CA GLU A 73 -22.05 -5.60 13.81
C GLU A 73 -23.46 -4.98 13.79
N LYS A 74 -23.65 -3.85 13.08
CA LYS A 74 -24.94 -3.16 12.94
C LYS A 74 -25.88 -3.87 11.95
N PHE A 75 -25.34 -4.53 10.93
CA PHE A 75 -26.08 -5.20 9.87
C PHE A 75 -25.78 -6.72 9.81
N PRO A 76 -26.11 -7.49 10.86
CA PRO A 76 -25.81 -8.91 10.89
C PRO A 76 -26.55 -9.66 9.78
N GLY A 77 -25.80 -10.36 8.94
CA GLY A 77 -26.36 -11.15 7.83
C GLY A 77 -26.60 -10.35 6.54
N TYR A 78 -26.09 -9.12 6.45
CA TYR A 78 -25.95 -8.42 5.18
C TYR A 78 -25.14 -9.25 4.18
N ASP A 79 -25.65 -9.35 2.96
CA ASP A 79 -25.01 -10.05 1.85
C ASP A 79 -25.15 -9.16 0.60
N PRO A 80 -24.06 -8.54 0.12
CA PRO A 80 -24.13 -7.60 -1.00
C PRO A 80 -24.61 -8.24 -2.30
N GLU A 81 -24.54 -9.57 -2.45
CA GLU A 81 -25.05 -10.25 -3.65
C GLU A 81 -26.57 -10.48 -3.62
N LYS A 82 -27.19 -10.39 -2.43
CA LYS A 82 -28.61 -10.74 -2.21
C LYS A 82 -29.45 -9.60 -1.65
N SER A 83 -28.83 -8.47 -1.33
CA SER A 83 -29.49 -7.36 -0.66
C SER A 83 -30.33 -6.52 -1.62
N GLU A 84 -31.38 -5.89 -1.09
CA GLU A 84 -32.16 -4.92 -1.84
C GLU A 84 -31.39 -3.59 -1.90
N PRO A 85 -31.54 -2.78 -2.98
CA PRO A 85 -30.80 -1.52 -3.13
C PRO A 85 -30.93 -0.55 -1.95
N ASP A 86 -32.08 -0.53 -1.28
CA ASP A 86 -32.31 0.33 -0.12
C ASP A 86 -31.49 -0.10 1.11
N LEU A 87 -31.22 -1.41 1.25
CA LEU A 87 -30.35 -1.92 2.32
C LEU A 87 -28.88 -1.65 1.99
N ASP A 88 -28.48 -1.83 0.72
CA ASP A 88 -27.13 -1.48 0.26
C ASP A 88 -26.81 0.00 0.50
N ALA A 89 -27.77 0.89 0.20
CA ALA A 89 -27.63 2.31 0.45
C ALA A 89 -27.46 2.62 1.94
N GLN A 90 -28.22 1.97 2.82
CA GLN A 90 -28.10 2.14 4.28
C GLN A 90 -26.75 1.64 4.81
N VAL A 91 -26.24 0.53 4.29
CA VAL A 91 -24.93 -0.01 4.66
C VAL A 91 -23.82 0.93 4.20
N ALA A 92 -23.91 1.45 2.98
CA ALA A 92 -22.94 2.42 2.45
C ALA A 92 -22.95 3.74 3.24
N GLU A 93 -24.13 4.25 3.62
CA GLU A 93 -24.27 5.43 4.48
C GLU A 93 -23.65 5.19 5.85
N ALA A 94 -23.96 4.05 6.50
CA ALA A 94 -23.38 3.70 7.78
C ALA A 94 -21.85 3.53 7.73
N LEU A 95 -21.32 2.99 6.62
CA LEU A 95 -19.87 2.90 6.40
C LEU A 95 -19.25 4.29 6.33
N ALA A 96 -19.82 5.19 5.52
CA ALA A 96 -19.33 6.56 5.40
C ALA A 96 -19.36 7.31 6.75
N GLU A 97 -20.45 7.18 7.52
CA GLU A 97 -20.56 7.78 8.85
C GLU A 97 -19.48 7.29 9.80
N VAL A 98 -19.28 5.97 9.88
CA VAL A 98 -18.29 5.38 10.78
C VAL A 98 -16.86 5.78 10.36
N MET A 99 -16.57 5.85 9.06
CA MET A 99 -15.26 6.32 8.59
C MET A 99 -15.02 7.78 9.00
N VAL A 100 -16.01 8.66 8.87
CA VAL A 100 -15.90 10.06 9.31
C VAL A 100 -15.68 10.14 10.82
N GLU A 101 -16.45 9.40 11.64
CA GLU A 101 -16.26 9.35 13.10
C GLU A 101 -14.84 8.91 13.48
N LEU A 102 -14.36 7.79 12.91
CA LEU A 102 -13.01 7.26 13.16
C LEU A 102 -11.91 8.28 12.88
N GLN A 103 -12.09 9.06 11.82
CA GLN A 103 -11.15 10.09 11.40
C GLN A 103 -11.23 11.32 12.30
N GLU A 104 -12.43 11.88 12.52
CA GLU A 104 -12.64 13.07 13.36
C GLU A 104 -12.15 12.86 14.80
N GLU A 105 -12.32 11.65 15.34
CA GLU A 105 -11.86 11.29 16.68
C GLU A 105 -10.38 10.85 16.73
N GLU A 106 -9.69 10.79 15.58
CA GLU A 106 -8.32 10.28 15.43
C GLU A 106 -8.11 8.90 16.09
N GLU A 107 -9.12 8.02 15.99
CA GLU A 107 -9.09 6.69 16.58
C GLU A 107 -8.06 5.78 15.88
N VAL A 108 -7.84 6.01 14.59
CA VAL A 108 -6.90 5.25 13.77
C VAL A 108 -5.60 6.04 13.65
N LYS A 109 -4.49 5.37 13.99
CA LYS A 109 -3.14 5.95 13.89
C LYS A 109 -2.22 4.95 13.23
N VAL A 110 -1.46 5.43 12.26
CA VAL A 110 -0.49 4.64 11.50
C VAL A 110 0.91 5.24 11.63
N GLN A 111 1.92 4.43 11.36
CA GLN A 111 3.32 4.87 11.30
C GLN A 111 3.97 4.31 10.04
N GLU A 112 5.07 4.92 9.60
CA GLU A 112 5.84 4.37 8.50
C GLU A 112 6.37 2.97 8.84
N PHE A 113 6.36 2.09 7.85
CA PHE A 113 6.88 0.74 7.99
C PHE A 113 7.53 0.22 6.70
N ILE A 114 8.36 -0.81 6.88
CA ILE A 114 8.90 -1.66 5.82
C ILE A 114 8.80 -3.08 6.37
N GLU A 115 8.00 -3.91 5.72
CA GLU A 115 7.80 -5.32 6.04
C GLU A 115 8.38 -6.19 4.92
N GLU A 116 8.96 -7.32 5.30
CA GLU A 116 9.65 -8.24 4.39
C GLU A 116 9.02 -9.63 4.45
N ASP A 117 8.71 -10.19 3.29
CA ASP A 117 8.37 -11.61 3.12
C ASP A 117 9.50 -12.36 2.39
N VAL A 118 10.28 -13.12 3.13
CA VAL A 118 11.38 -13.95 2.60
C VAL A 118 10.90 -15.24 1.92
N GLU A 119 9.64 -15.63 2.14
CA GLU A 119 9.02 -16.80 1.55
C GLU A 119 8.35 -16.48 0.21
N HIS A 120 8.30 -15.19 -0.18
CA HIS A 120 7.69 -14.71 -1.41
C HIS A 120 8.13 -15.51 -2.65
N GLU A 121 7.18 -15.74 -3.56
CA GLU A 121 7.29 -16.71 -4.65
C GLU A 121 8.55 -16.49 -5.52
N TRP A 122 8.87 -15.22 -5.79
CA TRP A 122 9.94 -14.83 -6.72
C TRP A 122 11.24 -14.35 -6.07
N GLY A 123 11.28 -14.23 -4.75
CA GLY A 123 12.45 -13.74 -4.04
C GLY A 123 12.07 -13.16 -2.69
N LEU A 124 12.05 -11.84 -2.60
CA LEU A 124 11.71 -11.08 -1.40
C LEU A 124 10.49 -10.21 -1.71
N GLY A 125 9.41 -10.41 -0.99
CA GLY A 125 8.27 -9.49 -0.95
C GLY A 125 8.61 -8.32 -0.02
N ILE A 126 8.26 -7.11 -0.42
CA ILE A 126 8.45 -5.92 0.41
C ILE A 126 7.18 -5.06 0.34
N ASP A 127 6.58 -4.83 1.50
CA ASP A 127 5.47 -3.89 1.67
C ASP A 127 5.96 -2.71 2.50
N ALA A 128 5.71 -1.49 2.02
CA ALA A 128 6.19 -0.30 2.71
C ALA A 128 5.23 0.88 2.61
N ALA A 129 4.98 1.52 3.74
CA ALA A 129 4.23 2.76 3.85
C ALA A 129 5.16 3.92 4.21
N LEU A 130 5.16 4.98 3.39
CA LEU A 130 5.98 6.18 3.62
C LEU A 130 5.10 7.43 3.78
N ASN A 131 5.45 8.32 4.73
CA ASN A 131 4.79 9.60 4.93
C ASN A 131 5.25 10.62 3.88
N VAL A 132 4.83 10.39 2.64
CA VAL A 132 5.06 11.25 1.49
C VAL A 132 3.72 11.48 0.78
N PRO A 133 3.53 12.63 0.12
CA PRO A 133 2.25 12.95 -0.53
C PRO A 133 1.98 12.13 -1.80
N VAL A 134 3.02 11.55 -2.42
CA VAL A 134 2.93 10.83 -3.68
C VAL A 134 4.12 9.87 -3.83
N ILE A 135 3.88 8.68 -4.38
CA ILE A 135 4.94 7.74 -4.74
C ILE A 135 5.44 8.07 -6.15
N SER A 136 6.42 8.98 -6.20
CA SER A 136 7.07 9.41 -7.45
C SER A 136 8.28 8.53 -7.80
N PRO A 137 8.79 8.58 -9.05
CA PRO A 137 10.05 7.90 -9.42
C PRO A 137 11.23 8.26 -8.51
N THR A 138 11.27 9.50 -8.00
CA THR A 138 12.29 9.94 -7.03
C THR A 138 12.15 9.22 -5.69
N GLN A 139 10.93 8.97 -5.22
CA GLN A 139 10.71 8.21 -3.98
C GLN A 139 11.06 6.74 -4.16
N ILE A 140 10.69 6.13 -5.29
CA ILE A 140 11.08 4.75 -5.62
C ILE A 140 12.61 4.61 -5.65
N GLN A 141 13.31 5.50 -6.35
CA GLN A 141 14.76 5.47 -6.40
C GLN A 141 15.39 5.64 -5.01
N ARG A 142 14.91 6.62 -4.23
CA ARG A 142 15.38 6.84 -2.86
C ARG A 142 15.15 5.62 -1.96
N PHE A 143 14.01 4.96 -2.11
CA PHE A 143 13.70 3.72 -1.38
C PHE A 143 14.72 2.62 -1.73
N ILE A 144 14.94 2.36 -3.02
CA ILE A 144 15.89 1.35 -3.50
C ILE A 144 17.31 1.63 -2.97
N ASP A 145 17.77 2.88 -3.06
CA ASP A 145 19.11 3.27 -2.61
C ASP A 145 19.30 3.03 -1.11
N ARG A 146 18.32 3.44 -0.30
CA ARG A 146 18.33 3.24 1.15
C ARG A 146 18.29 1.76 1.52
N TYR A 147 17.41 1.01 0.87
CA TYR A 147 17.25 -0.41 1.12
C TYR A 147 18.54 -1.18 0.81
N ARG A 148 19.19 -0.89 -0.32
CA ARG A 148 20.50 -1.45 -0.69
C ARG A 148 21.63 -1.04 0.26
N ALA A 149 21.53 0.15 0.85
CA ALA A 149 22.47 0.63 1.87
C ALA A 149 22.19 0.05 3.27
N ALA A 150 21.22 -0.86 3.41
CA ALA A 150 20.73 -1.39 4.68
C ALA A 150 20.24 -0.31 5.67
N ASP A 151 19.75 0.82 5.14
CA ASP A 151 19.11 1.87 5.92
C ASP A 151 17.58 1.75 5.82
N THR A 152 17.01 0.84 6.63
CA THR A 152 15.56 0.57 6.70
C THR A 152 14.86 1.35 7.82
N ARG A 153 15.50 2.39 8.37
CA ARG A 153 14.88 3.21 9.43
C ARG A 153 13.63 3.91 8.90
N THR A 154 12.57 3.90 9.67
CA THR A 154 11.32 4.62 9.34
C THR A 154 11.09 5.75 10.34
N ASP A 155 10.22 6.69 9.97
CA ASP A 155 9.71 7.70 10.90
C ASP A 155 8.90 7.02 12.03
N PRO A 156 9.28 7.19 13.31
CA PRO A 156 8.57 6.57 14.44
C PRO A 156 7.29 7.33 14.85
N ASP A 157 7.01 8.50 14.28
CA ASP A 157 5.84 9.29 14.64
C ASP A 157 4.54 8.60 14.20
N LEU A 158 3.49 8.77 15.01
CA LEU A 158 2.13 8.31 14.70
C LEU A 158 1.35 9.40 13.98
N TYR A 159 0.68 9.01 12.89
CA TYR A 159 -0.08 9.88 12.01
C TYR A 159 -1.55 9.46 11.96
N SER A 160 -2.44 10.45 11.92
CA SER A 160 -3.85 10.33 11.54
C SER A 160 -4.10 11.24 10.35
N PHE A 161 -4.96 10.80 9.43
CA PHE A 161 -5.29 11.55 8.23
C PHE A 161 -6.81 11.81 8.14
N GLN A 162 -7.15 13.09 8.05
CA GLN A 162 -8.52 13.52 7.78
C GLN A 162 -8.81 13.46 6.28
N ILE A 163 -10.06 13.14 5.91
CA ILE A 163 -10.60 13.39 4.57
C ILE A 163 -10.45 14.88 4.27
N LYS A 164 -9.94 15.23 3.09
CA LYS A 164 -10.09 16.61 2.60
C LYS A 164 -11.58 16.86 2.42
N SER A 165 -12.17 17.64 3.31
CA SER A 165 -13.51 18.18 3.10
C SER A 165 -13.47 19.16 1.92
N ASP A 166 -13.51 18.67 0.67
CA ASP A 166 -13.82 19.47 -0.52
C ASP A 166 -15.35 19.70 -0.63
N PHE A 167 -16.01 19.88 0.52
CA PHE A 167 -17.29 20.57 0.62
C PHE A 167 -17.05 22.01 1.07
N SER A 168 -16.11 22.71 0.44
CA SER A 168 -16.19 24.17 0.37
C SER A 168 -17.27 24.51 -0.64
N GLY A 169 -18.44 24.89 -0.14
CA GLY A 169 -19.59 25.24 -0.95
C GLY A 169 -19.27 26.27 -2.03
N GLU A 170 -19.81 26.00 -3.22
CA GLU A 170 -20.32 26.99 -4.16
C GLU A 170 -21.78 26.66 -4.47
#